data_AF-A0A7C3MDZ7-F1
#
_entry.id   AF-A0A7C3MDZ7-F1
#
_cell.length_a   1.000
_cell.length_b   1.000
_cell.length_c   1.000
_cell.angle_alpha   90.00
_cell.angle_beta   90.00
_cell.angle_gamma   90.00
#
_symmetry.space_group_name_H-M   'P 1'
#
loop_
_entity.id
_entity.type
_entity.pdbx_description
1 polymer ?
#
loop_
_entity_poly.entity_id
_entity_poly.type
_entity_poly.pdbx_seq_one_letter_code
_entity_poly.pdbx_strand_id
1 'polypeptide(L)'
;MKRSRCTVAQSALDWLDIIERGGTDDWKHLYQLCHDLTVARQVAQLLVCCDPDLMCYARLWKFLLEDLHPGLRIELPEKPYRFAV
;
A
#
# COMPACT_ATOMS: atom_id res chain seq x y z
N MET A 1 6.20 25.73 15.09
CA MET A 1 7.47 24.99 14.91
C MET A 1 7.58 24.57 13.45
N LYS A 2 8.55 25.10 12.70
CA LYS A 2 8.84 24.70 11.32
C LYS A 2 9.51 23.33 11.36
N ARG A 3 8.82 22.26 10.95
CA ARG A 3 9.46 20.97 10.71
C ARG A 3 10.21 21.04 9.39
N SER A 4 11.54 21.08 9.49
CA SER A 4 12.45 20.79 8.40
C SER A 4 11.97 19.52 7.68
N ARG A 5 11.69 19.63 6.38
CA ARG A 5 11.39 18.49 5.51
C ARG A 5 12.68 17.71 5.31
N CYS A 6 13.03 16.92 6.33
CA CYS A 6 14.07 15.91 6.24
C CYS A 6 13.59 14.85 5.24
N THR A 7 14.30 14.77 4.13
CA THR A 7 14.27 13.73 3.09
C THR A 7 14.74 12.39 3.70
N VAL A 8 13.92 11.80 4.55
CA VAL A 8 14.30 10.61 5.33
C VAL A 8 13.23 9.56 5.11
N ALA A 9 13.57 8.59 4.25
CA ALA A 9 12.98 7.28 4.07
C ALA A 9 11.50 7.18 4.45
N GLN A 10 10.60 7.44 3.50
CA GLN A 10 9.21 6.99 3.62
C GLN A 10 9.24 5.49 3.90
N SER A 11 8.86 5.15 5.13
CA SER A 11 8.91 3.79 5.62
C SER A 11 7.66 3.07 5.15
N ALA A 12 7.72 1.75 5.03
CA ALA A 12 6.57 0.96 4.60
C ALA A 12 5.33 1.19 5.49
N LEU A 13 5.51 1.62 6.75
CA LEU A 13 4.41 1.96 7.66
C LEU A 13 3.69 3.27 7.27
N ASP A 14 4.37 4.22 6.64
CA ASP A 14 3.74 5.48 6.19
C ASP A 14 2.72 5.21 5.07
N TRP A 15 2.99 4.20 4.23
CA TRP A 15 2.06 3.78 3.18
C TRP A 15 0.81 3.11 3.74
N LEU A 16 0.93 2.34 4.84
CA LEU A 16 -0.21 1.76 5.53
C LEU A 16 -1.10 2.85 6.15
N ASP A 17 -0.54 3.85 6.83
CA ASP A 17 -1.31 4.97 7.41
C ASP A 17 -2.06 5.77 6.33
N ILE A 18 -1.48 5.92 5.13
CA ILE A 18 -2.14 6.53 3.97
C ILE A 18 -3.31 5.68 3.45
N ILE A 19 -3.12 4.36 3.36
CA ILE A 19 -4.15 3.43 2.90
C ILE A 19 -5.32 3.39 3.91
N GLU A 20 -5.02 3.37 5.22
CA GLU A 20 -6.00 3.34 6.31
C GLU A 20 -6.79 4.65 6.46
N ARG A 21 -6.15 5.82 6.32
CA ARG A 21 -6.83 7.12 6.49
C ARG A 21 -7.82 7.46 5.39
N GLY A 22 -7.69 6.85 4.20
CA GLY A 22 -8.64 7.04 3.10
C GLY A 22 -8.70 8.45 2.50
N GLY A 23 -7.67 9.28 2.72
CA GLY A 23 -7.58 10.63 2.15
C GLY A 23 -7.42 10.57 0.63
N THR A 24 -8.33 11.21 -0.12
CA THR A 24 -8.31 11.17 -1.60
C THR A 24 -7.03 11.73 -2.21
N ASP A 25 -6.44 12.76 -1.61
CA ASP A 25 -5.18 13.35 -2.09
C ASP A 25 -3.97 12.48 -1.76
N ASP A 26 -3.95 11.84 -0.59
CA ASP A 26 -2.88 10.92 -0.21
C ASP A 26 -2.89 9.66 -1.10
N TRP A 27 -4.07 9.16 -1.45
CA TRP A 27 -4.23 8.05 -2.39
C TRP A 27 -3.73 8.39 -3.79
N LYS A 28 -4.04 9.59 -4.30
CA LYS A 28 -3.52 10.06 -5.59
C LYS A 28 -2.00 10.19 -5.54
N HIS A 29 -1.46 10.72 -4.44
CA HIS A 29 -0.01 10.85 -4.29
C HIS A 29 0.67 9.48 -4.26
N LEU A 30 0.15 8.52 -3.49
CA LEU A 30 0.65 7.14 -3.46
C LEU A 30 0.58 6.48 -4.84
N TYR A 31 -0.53 6.67 -5.57
CA TYR A 31 -0.69 6.13 -6.91
C TYR A 31 0.38 6.68 -7.87
N GLN A 32 0.68 7.98 -7.81
CA GLN A 32 1.76 8.58 -8.60
C GLN A 32 3.13 7.99 -8.26
N LEU A 33 3.40 7.72 -6.99
CA LEU A 33 4.66 7.11 -6.56
C LEU A 33 4.78 5.65 -7.01
N CYS A 34 3.67 4.91 -7.05
CA CYS A 34 3.61 3.53 -7.52
C CYS A 34 3.88 3.35 -9.02
N HIS A 35 4.01 4.43 -9.82
CA HIS A 35 4.57 4.31 -11.17
C HIS A 35 6.05 3.87 -11.15
N ASP A 36 6.77 4.07 -10.04
CA ASP A 36 8.07 3.44 -9.81
C ASP A 36 7.87 1.99 -9.32
N LEU A 37 8.49 1.03 -10.04
CA LEU A 37 8.39 -0.39 -9.72
C LEU A 37 8.90 -0.73 -8.30
N THR A 38 9.89 0.01 -7.81
CA THR A 38 10.46 -0.19 -6.47
C THR A 38 9.42 0.15 -5.40
N VAL A 39 8.74 1.28 -5.57
CA VAL A 39 7.67 1.71 -4.66
C VAL A 39 6.47 0.76 -4.77
N ALA A 40 6.07 0.41 -5.99
CA ALA A 40 4.99 -0.55 -6.22
C ALA A 40 5.23 -1.89 -5.49
N ARG A 41 6.47 -2.39 -5.49
CA ARG A 41 6.85 -3.61 -4.75
C ARG A 41 6.75 -3.43 -3.24
N GLN A 42 7.17 -2.28 -2.72
CA GLN A 42 7.05 -1.99 -1.29
C GLN A 42 5.58 -1.92 -0.87
N VAL A 43 4.74 -1.25 -1.64
CA VAL A 43 3.29 -1.19 -1.40
C VAL A 43 2.67 -2.57 -1.49
N ALA A 44 3.00 -3.35 -2.52
CA ALA A 44 2.50 -4.72 -2.69
C ALA A 44 2.79 -5.62 -1.47
N GLN A 45 3.99 -5.54 -0.90
CA GLN A 45 4.35 -6.30 0.31
C GLN A 45 3.46 -5.94 1.50
N LEU A 46 3.08 -4.67 1.63
CA LEU A 46 2.19 -4.23 2.69
C LEU A 46 0.77 -4.76 2.52
N LEU A 47 0.27 -4.80 1.28
CA LEU A 47 -1.08 -5.31 1.00
C LEU A 47 -1.25 -6.78 1.41
N VAL A 48 -0.19 -7.58 1.31
CA VAL A 48 -0.18 -8.99 1.75
C VAL A 48 -0.25 -9.10 3.27
N CYS A 49 0.29 -8.13 4.00
CA CYS A 49 0.30 -8.05 5.45
C CYS A 49 -0.88 -7.24 6.03
N CYS A 50 -1.74 -6.66 5.19
CA CYS A 50 -2.86 -5.83 5.63
C CYS A 50 -3.86 -6.62 6.46
N ASP A 51 -4.43 -5.93 7.44
CA ASP A 51 -5.52 -6.43 8.28
C ASP A 51 -6.70 -6.92 7.41
N PRO A 52 -7.37 -8.02 7.79
CA PRO A 52 -8.64 -8.46 7.23
C PRO A 52 -9.63 -7.35 6.87
N ASP A 53 -9.75 -6.33 7.73
CA ASP A 53 -10.69 -5.23 7.56
C ASP A 53 -10.31 -4.30 6.39
N LEU A 54 -9.04 -4.34 5.96
CA LEU A 54 -8.51 -3.56 4.84
C LEU A 54 -8.46 -4.36 3.53
N MET A 55 -9.00 -5.58 3.49
CA MET A 55 -8.98 -6.44 2.30
C MET A 55 -9.63 -5.81 1.07
N CYS A 56 -10.67 -4.98 1.26
CA CYS A 56 -11.28 -4.24 0.16
C CYS A 56 -10.28 -3.28 -0.52
N TYR A 57 -9.50 -2.57 0.29
CA TYR A 57 -8.45 -1.69 -0.19
C TYR A 57 -7.28 -2.47 -0.79
N ALA A 58 -6.88 -3.58 -0.17
CA ALA A 58 -5.83 -4.46 -0.68
C ALA A 58 -6.16 -4.99 -2.08
N ARG A 59 -7.41 -5.40 -2.32
CA ARG A 59 -7.87 -5.87 -3.64
C ARG A 59 -7.86 -4.76 -4.70
N LEU A 60 -8.29 -3.55 -4.33
CA LEU A 60 -8.24 -2.40 -5.22
C LEU A 60 -6.79 -2.06 -5.60
N TRP A 61 -5.91 -1.94 -4.62
CA TRP A 61 -4.51 -1.64 -4.85
C TRP A 61 -3.79 -2.75 -5.61
N LYS A 62 -4.14 -4.02 -5.38
CA LYS A 62 -3.67 -5.11 -6.22
C LYS A 62 -3.99 -4.85 -7.69
N PHE A 63 -5.24 -4.57 -8.01
CA PHE A 63 -5.64 -4.31 -9.39
C PHE A 63 -4.87 -3.13 -10.01
N LEU A 64 -4.74 -2.02 -9.28
CA LEU A 64 -4.02 -0.84 -9.76
C LEU A 64 -2.53 -1.12 -9.99
N LEU A 65 -1.88 -1.87 -9.10
CA LEU A 65 -0.46 -2.18 -9.21
C LEU A 65 -0.15 -3.19 -10.32
N GLU A 66 -1.03 -4.17 -10.53
CA GLU A 66 -0.91 -5.13 -11.63
C GLU A 66 -1.18 -4.48 -13.00
N ASP A 67 -2.05 -3.46 -13.06
CA ASP A 67 -2.28 -2.65 -14.27
C ASP A 67 -1.08 -1.75 -14.60
N LEU A 68 -0.51 -1.06 -13.59
CA LEU A 68 0.68 -0.24 -13.75
C LEU A 68 1.92 -1.06 -14.10
N HIS A 69 2.06 -2.25 -13.52
CA HIS A 69 3.21 -3.13 -13.70
C HIS A 69 2.75 -4.55 -14.03
N PRO A 70 2.56 -4.89 -15.32
CA PRO A 70 2.07 -6.22 -15.73
C PRO A 70 2.94 -7.41 -15.27
N GLY A 71 4.20 -7.13 -14.93
CA GLY A 71 5.14 -8.13 -14.38
C GLY A 71 5.10 -8.27 -12.86
N LEU A 72 4.36 -7.42 -12.16
CA LEU A 72 4.14 -7.51 -10.72
C LEU A 72 2.90 -8.37 -10.49
N ARG A 73 3.04 -9.50 -9.81
CA ARG A 73 1.90 -10.34 -9.39
C ARG A 73 1.77 -10.30 -7.89
N ILE A 74 0.59 -9.96 -7.39
CA ILE A 74 0.33 -9.79 -5.96
C ILE A 74 -0.60 -10.90 -5.50
N GLU A 75 -0.10 -11.77 -4.64
CA GLU A 75 -0.87 -12.85 -4.01
C GLU A 75 -1.42 -12.36 -2.67
N LEU A 76 -2.69 -11.95 -2.66
CA LEU A 76 -3.39 -11.61 -1.44
C LEU A 76 -3.90 -12.89 -0.76
N PRO A 77 -3.80 -13.01 0.57
CA PRO A 77 -4.34 -14.16 1.28
C PRO A 77 -5.87 -14.23 1.12
N GLU A 78 -6.39 -15.34 0.61
CA GLU A 78 -7.84 -15.54 0.38
C GLU A 78 -8.66 -15.63 1.66
N LYS A 79 -8.01 -15.95 2.79
CA LYS A 79 -8.66 -16.03 4.10
C LYS A 79 -8.02 -14.99 5.02
N PRO A 80 -8.83 -14.18 5.73
CA PRO A 80 -8.31 -13.37 6.80
C PRO A 80 -7.58 -14.30 7.78
N TYR A 81 -6.37 -13.93 8.20
CA TYR A 81 -5.71 -14.61 9.29
C TYR A 81 -6.61 -14.47 10.53
N ARG A 82 -7.46 -15.47 10.78
CA ARG A 82 -8.05 -15.68 12.09
C ARG A 82 -6.88 -16.01 12.99
N PHE A 83 -6.39 -15.03 13.73
CA PHE A 83 -5.71 -15.32 14.98
C PHE A 83 -6.74 -16.09 15.82
N ALA A 84 -6.59 -17.42 15.83
CA ALA A 84 -7.32 -18.25 16.76
C ALA A 84 -6.80 -17.86 18.14
N VAL A 85 -7.60 -17.06 18.85
CA VAL A 85 -7.47 -16.84 20.30
C VAL A 85 -8.00 -18.09 21.00
#